data_AF-A0A7W8HA39-F1
#
_entry.id   AF-A0A7W8HA39-F1
#
_cell.length_a   1.000
_cell.length_b   1.000
_cell.length_c   1.000
_cell.angle_alpha   90.00
_cell.angle_beta   90.00
_cell.angle_gamma   90.00
#
_symmetry.space_group_name_H-M   'P 1'
#
loop_
_entity.id
_entity.type
_entity.pdbx_description
1 polymer ?
#
loop_
_entity_poly.entity_id
_entity_poly.type
_entity_poly.pdbx_seq_one_letter_code
_entity_poly.pdbx_strand_id
1 'polypeptide(L)' 'MEIRRNFYLDKLIKRKNNGLIKVITGIRRCGKSYLLNNLFYHHLLENICFMAVFLRISSDGTLK' A
#
# COMPACT_ATOMS: atom_id res chain seq x y z
N MET A 1 14.87 3.09 -8.14
CA MET A 1 15.06 1.68 -7.73
C MET A 1 13.83 1.24 -6.97
N GLU A 2 13.01 0.35 -7.55
CA GLU A 2 11.86 -0.20 -6.84
C GLU A 2 12.31 -1.30 -5.88
N ILE A 3 11.98 -1.14 -4.60
CA ILE A 3 12.24 -2.18 -3.60
C ILE A 3 11.06 -3.15 -3.64
N ARG A 4 11.25 -4.28 -4.33
CA ARG A 4 10.23 -5.33 -4.44
C ARG A 4 10.00 -5.99 -3.08
N ARG A 5 8.75 -5.99 -2.60
CA ARG A 5 8.33 -6.62 -1.34
C ARG A 5 7.23 -7.65 -1.55
N ASN A 6 7.46 -8.54 -2.51
CA ASN A 6 6.48 -9.50 -3.00
C ASN A 6 5.86 -10.32 -1.86
N PHE A 7 6.67 -10.81 -0.92
CA PHE A 7 6.16 -11.58 0.23
C PHE A 7 5.07 -10.85 1.04
N TYR A 8 5.30 -9.58 1.38
CA TYR A 8 4.33 -8.79 2.16
C TYR A 8 3.14 -8.36 1.30
N LEU A 9 3.39 -8.05 0.02
CA LEU A 9 2.38 -7.68 -0.95
C LEU A 9 1.38 -8.84 -1.17
N ASP A 10 1.88 -10.04 -1.45
CA ASP A 10 1.08 -11.25 -1.65
C ASP A 10 0.23 -11.58 -0.43
N LYS A 11 0.77 -11.35 0.77
CA LYS A 11 0.03 -11.54 2.02
C LYS A 11 -1.15 -10.58 2.16
N LEU A 12 -1.00 -9.34 1.69
CA LEU A 12 -2.08 -8.36 1.65
C LEU A 12 -3.11 -8.73 0.58
N ILE A 13 -2.67 -9.11 -0.61
CA ILE A 13 -3.53 -9.48 -1.74
C ILE A 13 -4.40 -10.69 -1.40
N LYS A 14 -3.81 -11.76 -0.87
CA LYS A 14 -4.55 -12.98 -0.47
C LYS A 14 -5.63 -12.72 0.56
N ARG A 15 -5.48 -11.67 1.38
CA ARG A 15 -6.40 -11.34 2.48
C ARG A 15 -7.28 -10.12 2.19
N LYS A 16 -7.23 -9.56 0.98
CA LYS A 16 -7.91 -8.30 0.61
C LYS A 16 -9.45 -8.40 0.61
N ASN A 17 -9.99 -9.56 0.23
CA ASN A 17 -11.44 -9.77 0.07
C ASN A 17 -12.14 -10.34 1.31
N ASN A 18 -11.49 -10.36 2.47
CA ASN A 18 -12.04 -11.04 3.66
C ASN A 18 -12.83 -10.10 4.61
N GLY A 19 -13.16 -8.87 4.19
CA GLY A 19 -13.94 -7.89 4.99
C GLY A 19 -13.29 -7.39 6.29
N LEU A 20 -12.14 -7.94 6.69
CA LEU A 20 -11.46 -7.63 7.95
C LEU A 20 -10.37 -6.57 7.80
N ILE A 21 -10.35 -5.61 8.74
CA ILE A 21 -9.31 -4.57 8.87
C ILE A 21 -7.92 -5.21 8.96
N LYS A 22 -6.96 -4.71 8.17
CA LYS A 22 -5.57 -5.19 8.18
C LYS A 22 -4.68 -4.20 8.93
N VAL A 23 -4.10 -4.66 10.03
CA VAL A 23 -3.11 -3.90 10.80
C VAL A 23 -1.71 -4.31 10.35
N ILE A 24 -0.90 -3.35 9.91
CA ILE A 24 0.50 -3.57 9.53
C ILE A 24 1.42 -2.97 10.61
N THR A 25 2.06 -3.84 11.38
CA THR A 25 3.00 -3.45 12.45
C THR A 25 4.46 -3.64 12.02
N GLY A 26 5.40 -3.17 12.85
CA GLY A 26 6.84 -3.33 12.63
C GLY A 26 7.64 -2.08 13.02
N ILE A 27 8.96 -2.15 12.88
CA ILE A 27 9.90 -1.12 13.37
C ILE A 27 9.76 0.19 12.57
N ARG A 28 10.03 1.33 13.21
CA ARG A 28 10.10 2.65 12.56
C ARG A 28 11.09 2.60 11.38
N ARG A 29 10.80 3.31 10.29
CA ARG A 29 11.62 3.36 9.05
C ARG A 29 11.68 2.08 8.21
N CYS A 30 10.96 1.01 8.55
CA CYS A 30 10.88 -0.19 7.70
C CYS A 30 10.11 0.00 6.38
N GLY A 31 9.71 1.21 5.98
CA GLY A 31 9.04 1.42 4.69
C GLY A 31 7.62 0.86 4.58
N LYS A 32 6.85 0.82 5.67
CA LYS A 32 5.44 0.36 5.64
C LYS A 32 4.54 1.27 4.80
N SER A 33 4.75 2.59 4.88
CA SER A 33 4.03 3.56 4.05
C SER A 33 4.32 3.34 2.57
N TYR A 34 5.56 2.97 2.21
CA TYR A 34 5.91 2.63 0.82
C TYR A 34 5.24 1.32 0.36
N LEU A 35 5.14 0.32 1.24
CA LEU A 35 4.43 -0.93 0.95
C LEU A 35 2.94 -0.68 0.65
N LEU A 36 2.27 0.18 1.42
CA LEU A 36 0.85 0.47 1.23
C LEU A 36 0.60 1.46 0.08
N ASN A 37 1.28 2.61 0.09
CA ASN A 37 0.95 3.73 -0.79
C ASN A 37 1.54 3.59 -2.19
N ASN A 38 2.61 2.83 -2.36
CA ASN A 38 3.19 2.58 -3.67
C ASN A 38 2.85 1.16 -4.10
N LEU A 39 3.43 0.14 -3.46
CA LEU A 39 3.34 -1.24 -3.97
C LEU A 39 1.91 -1.77 -3.99
N PHE A 40 1.19 -1.67 -2.86
CA PHE A 40 -0.19 -2.17 -2.78
C PHE A 40 -1.14 -1.30 -3.59
N TYR A 41 -0.99 0.03 -3.56
CA TYR A 41 -1.78 0.93 -4.39
C TYR A 41 -1.60 0.67 -5.90
N HIS A 42 -0.36 0.56 -6.39
CA HIS A 42 -0.08 0.22 -7.79
C HIS A 42 -0.68 -1.14 -8.16
N HIS A 43 -0.52 -2.15 -7.30
CA HIS A 43 -1.16 -3.45 -7.52
C HIS A 43 -2.70 -3.32 -7.58
N LEU A 44 -3.32 -2.52 -6.71
CA LEU A 44 -4.76 -2.27 -6.78
C LEU A 44 -5.15 -1.50 -8.06
N LEU A 45 -4.37 -0.52 -8.50
CA LEU A 45 -4.61 0.18 -9.76
C LEU A 45 -4.53 -0.77 -10.96
N GLU A 46 -3.47 -1.57 -11.05
CA GLU A 46 -3.29 -2.53 -12.15
C GLU A 46 -4.38 -3.60 -12.18
N ASN A 47 -4.87 -4.04 -11.01
CA ASN A 47 -5.84 -5.14 -10.92
C ASN A 47 -7.31 -4.71 -10.81
N ILE A 48 -7.60 -3.51 -10.29
CA ILE A 48 -8.98 -3.02 -10.03
C ILE A 48 -9.33 -1.87 -10.99
N CYS A 49 -8.34 -1.08 -11.42
CA CYS A 49 -8.58 0.14 -12.17
C CYS A 49 -8.36 -0.06 -13.68
N PHE A 50 -9.31 -0.75 -14.31
CA PHE A 50 -9.85 -0.30 -15.60
C PHE A 50 -10.86 0.86 -15.39
N MET A 51 -11.28 1.15 -14.15
CA MET A 51 -12.23 2.23 -13.85
C MET A 51 -11.95 2.87 -12.48
N ALA A 52 -11.46 4.11 -12.52
CA ALA A 52 -11.40 5.17 -11.49
C ALA A 52 -11.26 4.79 -9.99
N VAL A 53 -10.24 5.36 -9.33
CA VAL A 53 -10.38 6.28 -8.17
C VAL A 53 -8.99 6.84 -7.78
N PHE A 54 -8.87 8.16 -7.82
CA PHE A 54 -7.79 8.93 -7.20
C PHE A 54 -8.34 9.52 -5.90
N LEU A 55 -7.84 9.08 -4.75
CA LEU A 55 -7.86 9.89 -3.54
C LEU A 55 -6.50 9.77 -2.86
N ARG A 56 -5.63 10.72 -3.20
CA ARG A 56 -4.30 10.86 -2.62
C ARG A 56 -4.43 11.79 -1.43
N ILE A 57 -4.47 11.25 -0.21
CA ILE A 57 -4.23 12.06 0.97
C ILE A 57 -2.72 12.29 1.02
N SER A 58 -2.27 13.44 0.50
CA SER A 58 -0.93 13.96 0.80
C SER A 58 -0.96 14.45 2.23
N SER A 59 -0.25 13.77 3.13
CA SER A 59 0.16 14.36 4.40
C SER A 59 1.43 15.15 4.12
N ASP A 60 1.27 16.36 3.58
CA ASP A 60 2.38 17.31 3.45
C ASP A 60 2.77 17.78 4.86
N GLY A 61 3.57 16.96 5.53
CA GLY A 61 4.33 17.36 6.70
C GLY A 61 5.51 18.21 6.28
N THR A 62 5.25 19.42 5.76
CA THR A 62 6.25 20.49 5.71
C THR A 62 6.48 20.99 7.13
N LEU A 63 7.42 20.35 7.83
CA LEU A 63 8.16 21.00 8.90
C LEU A 63 9.40 21.66 8.28
N LYS A 64 9.19 22.84 7.71
CA LYS A 64 10.15 23.94 7.67
C LYS A 64 9.37 25.24 7.81
#